data_AF-A0A699T533-F1
#
_entry.id   AF-A0A699T533-F1
#
_cell.length_a   1.000
_cell.length_b   1.000
_cell.length_c   1.000
_cell.angle_alpha   90.00
_cell.angle_beta   90.00
_cell.angle_gamma   90.00
#
_symmetry.space_group_name_H-M   'P 1'
#
loop_
_entity.id
_entity.type
_entity.pdbx_description
1 polymer ?
#
loop_
_entity_poly.entity_id
_entity_poly.type
_entity_poly.pdbx_seq_one_letter_code
_entity_poly.pdbx_strand_id
1 'polypeptide(L)'
;MTLEVPSIHDQPIVSEFPDVFPDELPGIPPVREVEFNIELILGAEPISKTPYRMAPIELKELKDQLHELLERGFIRPKLKELKDQLQELLERGFISPSVSP
;
A
#
# COMPACT_ATOMS: atom_id res chain seq x y z
N MET A 1 36.25 10.84 -18.12
CA MET A 1 36.36 10.36 -16.73
C MET A 1 34.94 10.08 -16.27
N THR A 2 34.55 8.81 -16.22
CA THR A 2 33.31 8.37 -15.60
C THR A 2 33.51 8.42 -14.09
N LEU A 3 32.72 9.21 -13.37
CA LEU A 3 32.69 9.14 -11.91
C LEU A 3 31.95 7.84 -11.59
N GLU A 4 32.68 6.80 -11.21
CA GLU A 4 32.04 5.64 -10.58
C GLU A 4 31.40 6.14 -9.29
N VAL A 5 30.07 6.00 -9.21
CA VAL A 5 29.32 6.28 -7.99
C VAL A 5 29.68 5.16 -7.02
N PRO A 6 30.24 5.48 -5.83
CA PRO A 6 30.58 4.46 -4.84
C PRO A 6 29.35 3.62 -4.50
N SER A 7 29.52 2.31 -4.38
CA SER A 7 28.45 1.42 -3.94
C SER A 7 28.13 1.69 -2.48
N ILE A 8 26.86 1.60 -2.08
CA ILE A 8 26.46 1.71 -0.67
C ILE A 8 27.16 0.63 0.17
N HIS A 9 27.47 -0.53 -0.42
CA HIS A 9 28.16 -1.63 0.24
C HIS A 9 29.64 -1.34 0.51
N ASP A 10 30.22 -0.30 -0.11
CA ASP A 10 31.60 0.13 0.14
C ASP A 10 31.72 0.98 1.42
N GLN A 11 30.59 1.37 2.02
CA GLN A 11 30.56 2.17 3.23
C GLN A 11 30.72 1.26 4.47
N PRO A 12 31.72 1.48 5.34
CA PRO A 12 31.94 0.67 6.53
C PRO A 12 30.70 0.54 7.42
N ILE A 13 29.90 1.60 7.52
CA ILE A 13 28.67 1.62 8.32
C ILE A 13 27.62 0.59 7.87
N VAL A 14 27.56 0.27 6.56
CA VAL A 14 26.61 -0.73 6.06
C VAL A 14 27.02 -2.14 6.50
N SER A 15 28.33 -2.41 6.54
CA SER A 15 28.87 -3.68 7.05
C SER A 15 28.77 -3.82 8.58
N GLU A 16 28.78 -2.70 9.31
CA GLU A 16 28.66 -2.67 10.78
C GLU A 16 27.22 -2.90 11.26
N PHE A 17 26.21 -2.57 10.43
CA PHE A 17 24.79 -2.67 10.78
C PHE A 17 23.98 -3.46 9.73
N PRO A 18 24.27 -4.76 9.53
CA PRO A 18 23.61 -5.57 8.51
C PRO A 18 22.12 -5.79 8.77
N ASP A 19 21.67 -5.65 10.02
CA ASP A 19 20.28 -5.72 10.45
C ASP A 19 19.49 -4.43 10.12
N VAL A 20 20.18 -3.28 10.06
CA VAL A 20 19.59 -1.98 9.71
C VAL A 20 19.54 -1.78 8.19
N PHE A 21 20.50 -2.35 7.46
CA PHE A 21 20.61 -2.27 6.00
C PHE A 21 20.48 -3.64 5.32
N PRO A 22 19.37 -4.39 5.51
CA PRO A 22 19.19 -5.65 4.82
C PRO A 22 18.90 -5.43 3.34
N ASP A 23 19.33 -6.36 2.48
CA ASP A 23 19.04 -6.34 1.03
C ASP A 23 17.53 -6.41 0.75
N GLU A 24 16.77 -7.00 1.67
CA GLU A 24 15.31 -7.09 1.63
C GLU A 24 14.67 -6.66 2.95
N LEU A 25 13.52 -5.97 2.87
CA LEU A 25 12.81 -5.50 4.06
C LEU A 25 12.23 -6.68 4.86
N PRO A 26 12.37 -6.70 6.20
CA PRO A 26 11.99 -7.84 7.06
C PRO A 26 10.48 -8.01 7.27
N GLY A 27 9.64 -7.42 6.42
CA GLY A 27 8.18 -7.40 6.56
C GLY A 27 7.65 -6.23 7.40
N ILE A 28 6.39 -6.29 7.83
CA ILE A 28 5.75 -5.23 8.61
C ILE A 28 6.60 -4.95 9.86
N PRO A 29 6.88 -3.68 10.19
CA PRO A 29 7.55 -3.35 11.45
C PRO A 29 6.84 -4.03 12.62
N PRO A 30 7.58 -4.55 13.62
CA PRO A 30 6.99 -5.09 14.83
C PRO A 30 6.11 -4.03 15.50
N VAL A 31 5.15 -4.50 16.31
CA VAL A 31 4.26 -3.62 17.09
C VAL A 31 5.13 -2.62 17.85
N ARG A 32 5.05 -1.35 17.44
CA ARG A 32 5.76 -0.27 18.10
C ARG A 32 5.06 0.04 19.41
N GLU A 33 5.82 0.46 20.42
CA GLU A 33 5.26 0.91 21.71
C GLU A 33 4.31 2.12 21.55
N VAL A 34 4.46 2.86 20.45
CA VAL A 34 3.61 3.99 20.07
C VAL A 34 2.75 3.61 18.87
N GLU A 35 1.44 3.69 19.03
CA GLU A 35 0.47 3.54 17.95
C GLU A 35 0.48 4.79 17.05
N PHE A 36 0.59 4.58 15.73
CA PHE A 36 0.53 5.66 14.75
C PHE A 36 -0.94 5.97 14.44
N ASN A 37 -1.47 7.03 15.05
CA ASN A 37 -2.82 7.50 14.82
C ASN A 37 -2.85 8.53 13.69
N ILE A 38 -3.79 8.39 12.75
CA ILE A 38 -4.10 9.43 11.76
C ILE A 38 -5.23 10.26 12.34
N GLU A 39 -4.88 11.40 12.95
CA GLU A 39 -5.86 12.35 13.47
C GLU A 39 -6.52 13.10 12.31
N LEU A 40 -7.85 13.02 12.23
CA LEU A 40 -8.63 13.82 11.29
C LEU A 40 -9.03 15.13 11.97
N ILE A 41 -8.86 16.24 11.25
CA ILE A 41 -9.47 17.51 11.65
C ILE A 41 -10.99 17.32 11.60
N LEU A 42 -11.70 17.80 12.63
CA LEU A 42 -13.16 17.73 12.66
C LEU A 42 -13.76 18.36 11.39
N GLY A 43 -14.57 17.58 10.66
CA GLY A 43 -15.15 17.97 9.38
C GLY A 43 -14.35 17.56 8.14
N ALA A 44 -13.21 16.87 8.29
CA ALA A 44 -12.51 16.27 7.16
C ALA A 44 -13.27 15.04 6.64
N GLU A 45 -13.71 15.10 5.38
CA GLU A 45 -14.36 13.98 4.71
C GLU A 45 -13.34 13.07 3.99
N PRO A 46 -13.59 11.74 3.90
CA PRO A 46 -12.77 10.84 3.10
C PRO A 46 -12.70 11.28 1.63
N ILE A 47 -11.50 11.26 1.05
CA ILE A 47 -11.31 11.58 -0.36
C ILE A 47 -11.45 10.31 -1.19
N SER A 48 -12.41 10.32 -2.11
CA SER A 48 -12.53 9.32 -3.17
C SER A 48 -12.12 9.94 -4.51
N LYS A 49 -11.10 9.39 -5.15
CA LYS A 49 -10.63 9.79 -6.48
C LYS A 49 -10.55 8.57 -7.38
N THR A 50 -10.84 8.77 -8.66
CA THR A 50 -10.68 7.71 -9.66
C THR A 50 -9.20 7.35 -9.80
N PRO A 51 -8.86 6.06 -9.99
CA PRO A 51 -7.50 5.67 -10.31
C PRO A 51 -7.02 6.33 -11.61
N TYR A 52 -5.72 6.62 -11.67
CA TYR A 52 -5.09 7.15 -12.86
C TYR A 52 -5.15 6.14 -14.00
N ARG A 53 -5.29 6.63 -15.24
CA ARG A 53 -5.20 5.79 -16.43
C ARG A 53 -3.74 5.39 -16.64
N MET A 54 -3.52 4.09 -16.81
CA MET A 54 -2.21 3.49 -17.03
C MET A 54 -2.26 2.60 -18.28
N ALA A 55 -1.15 2.48 -18.97
CA ALA A 55 -1.00 1.55 -20.09
C ALA A 55 -1.04 0.09 -19.59
N PRO A 56 -1.34 -0.91 -20.45
CA PRO A 56 -1.39 -2.32 -20.05
C PRO A 56 -0.10 -2.83 -19.39
N ILE A 57 1.07 -2.34 -19.82
CA ILE A 57 2.36 -2.72 -19.26
C ILE A 57 2.56 -2.20 -17.83
N GLU A 58 2.12 -0.96 -17.57
CA GLU A 58 2.19 -0.34 -16.25
C GLU A 58 1.21 -1.02 -15.28
N LEU A 59 0.03 -1.41 -15.75
CA LEU A 59 -0.94 -2.16 -14.95
C LEU A 59 -0.43 -3.55 -14.56
N LYS A 60 0.31 -4.21 -15.46
CA LYS A 60 0.95 -5.50 -15.15
C LYS A 60 1.99 -5.31 -14.05
N GLU A 61 2.89 -4.34 -14.21
CA GLU A 61 3.92 -4.05 -13.21
C GLU A 61 3.31 -3.69 -11.85
N LEU A 62 2.31 -2.81 -11.83
CA LEU A 62 1.60 -2.45 -10.61
C LEU A 62 0.98 -3.67 -9.93
N LYS A 63 0.39 -4.59 -10.69
CA LYS A 63 -0.19 -5.83 -10.15
C LYS A 63 0.87 -6.72 -9.52
N ASP A 64 2.02 -6.86 -10.19
CA ASP A 64 3.13 -7.70 -9.70
C ASP A 64 3.68 -7.13 -8.38
N GLN A 65 3.87 -5.80 -8.30
CA GLN A 65 4.29 -5.12 -7.06
C GLN A 65 3.27 -5.25 -5.93
N LEU A 66 1.96 -5.10 -6.23
CA LEU A 66 0.91 -5.28 -5.23
C LEU A 66 0.87 -6.72 -4.69
N HIS A 67 1.12 -7.72 -5.55
CA HIS A 67 1.19 -9.12 -5.13
C HIS A 67 2.34 -9.36 -4.17
N GLU A 68 3.53 -8.86 -4.51
CA GLU A 68 4.71 -8.96 -3.65
C GLU A 68 4.44 -8.31 -2.27
N LEU A 69 3.84 -7.11 -2.26
CA LEU A 69 3.51 -6.42 -1.00
C LEU A 69 2.47 -7.19 -0.17
N LEU A 70 1.52 -7.90 -0.81
CA LEU A 70 0.55 -8.75 -0.13
C LEU A 70 1.23 -9.99 0.48
N GLU A 71 2.10 -10.65 -0.28
CA GLU A 71 2.85 -11.85 0.17
C GLU A 71 3.79 -11.53 1.33
N ARG A 72 4.45 -10.36 1.27
CA ARG A 72 5.29 -9.84 2.36
C ARG A 72 4.48 -9.31 3.55
N GLY A 73 3.15 -9.23 3.43
CA GLY A 73 2.22 -8.79 4.48
C GLY A 73 2.16 -7.27 4.69
N PHE A 74 2.89 -6.47 3.91
CA PHE A 74 2.91 -5.01 4.06
C PHE A 74 1.55 -4.35 3.86
N ILE A 75 0.72 -4.94 3.00
CA ILE A 75 -0.64 -4.46 2.73
C ILE A 75 -1.65 -5.58 2.93
N ARG A 76 -2.90 -5.20 3.19
CA ARG A 76 -4.03 -6.12 3.31
C ARG A 76 -5.24 -5.53 2.57
N PRO A 77 -6.03 -6.34 1.84
CA PRO A 77 -7.23 -5.83 1.18
C PRO A 77 -8.20 -5.27 2.21
N LYS A 78 -8.55 -3.98 2.09
CA LYS A 78 -9.63 -3.37 2.88
C LYS A 78 -10.97 -3.68 2.20
N LEU A 79 -11.52 -4.86 2.47
CA LEU A 79 -12.77 -5.33 1.84
C LEU A 79 -14.02 -5.10 2.69
N LYS A 80 -13.89 -4.76 3.98
CA LYS A 80 -15.05 -4.63 4.90
C LYS A 80 -15.79 -3.30 4.73
N GLU A 81 -15.06 -2.19 4.74
CA GLU A 81 -15.63 -0.83 4.64
C GLU A 81 -16.50 -0.61 3.38
N LEU A 82 -16.04 -1.11 2.22
CA LEU A 82 -16.76 -0.94 0.95
C LEU A 82 -17.99 -1.83 0.84
N LYS A 83 -18.00 -3.01 1.48
CA LYS A 83 -19.17 -3.89 1.47
C LYS A 83 -20.29 -3.32 2.33
N ASP A 84 -19.93 -2.79 3.50
CA ASP A 84 -20.89 -2.18 4.41
C ASP A 84 -21.47 -0.88 3.81
N GLN A 85 -20.64 -0.08 3.14
CA GLN A 85 -21.10 1.10 2.39
C GLN A 85 -21.96 0.74 1.17
N LEU A 86 -21.60 -0.29 0.40
CA LEU A 86 -22.44 -0.75 -0.72
C LEU A 86 -23.78 -1.32 -0.24
N GLN A 87 -23.79 -2.01 0.91
CA GLN A 87 -25.00 -2.52 1.54
C GLN A 87 -25.89 -1.36 2.03
N GLU A 88 -25.31 -0.33 2.65
CA GLU A 88 -26.07 0.87 3.04
C GLU A 88 -26.65 1.60 1.83
N LEU A 89 -25.87 1.75 0.75
CA LEU A 89 -26.33 2.37 -0.50
C LEU A 89 -27.43 1.54 -1.19
N LEU A 90 -27.38 0.21 -1.07
CA LEU A 90 -28.41 -0.72 -1.54
C LEU A 90 -29.70 -0.58 -0.70
N GLU A 91 -29.59 -0.55 0.64
CA GLU A 91 -30.73 -0.41 1.56
C GLU A 91 -31.40 0.96 1.45
N ARG A 92 -30.62 2.00 1.17
CA ARG A 92 -31.11 3.36 0.94
C ARG A 92 -31.60 3.58 -0.50
N GLY A 93 -31.54 2.55 -1.36
CA GLY A 93 -32.07 2.57 -2.73
C GLY A 93 -31.31 3.47 -3.70
N PHE A 94 -30.09 3.90 -3.36
CA PHE A 94 -29.24 4.70 -4.25
C PHE A 94 -28.64 3.86 -5.39
N ILE A 95 -28.53 2.55 -5.18
CA ILE A 95 -28.11 1.58 -6.19
C ILE A 95 -29.10 0.41 -6.20
N SER A 96 -29.47 -0.07 -7.38
CA SER A 96 -30.21 -1.31 -7.54
C SER A 96 -29.23 -2.43 -7.90
N PRO A 97 -29.43 -3.65 -7.38
CA PRO A 97 -28.60 -4.78 -7.76
C PRO A 97 -28.88 -5.09 -9.23
N SER A 98 -27.87 -4.92 -10.08
CA SER A 98 -27.95 -5.40 -11.46
C SER A 98 -27.95 -6.92 -11.43
N VAL A 99 -29.12 -7.52 -11.58
CA VAL A 99 -29.24 -8.92 -11.97
C VAL A 99 -28.96 -8.95 -13.47
N SER A 100 -27.76 -9.36 -13.86
CA SER A 100 -27.55 -9.88 -15.21
C SER A 100 -27.83 -11.39 -15.19
N PRO A 101 -28.52 -11.94 -16.21
CA PRO A 101 -28.94 -13.34 -16.27
C PRO A 101 -27.78 -14.33 -16.43
#